data_AF-A0ABD0NZZ1-F1
#
_entry.id   AF-A0ABD0NZZ1-F1
#
_cell.length_a   1.000
_cell.length_b   1.000
_cell.length_c   1.000
_cell.angle_alpha   90.00
_cell.angle_beta   90.00
_cell.angle_gamma   90.00
#
_symmetry.space_group_name_H-M   'P 1'
#
loop_
_entity.id
_entity.type
_entity.pdbx_description
1 polymer ?
#
loop_
_entity_poly.entity_id
_entity_poly.type
_entity_poly.pdbx_seq_one_letter_code
_entity_poly.pdbx_strand_id
1 'polypeptide(L)'
;GVTLTAAIGGADMPVVITVLNSYSGWALCAEGFLLDNNLMTIVGALIGSSGAILSYIMCVAMNRSLPNVILGGYGTSSTAGGKPMEIVGTHTEVNVEQSIDMIKEANSIIITP
;
A
#
# COMPACT_ATOMS: atom_id res chain seq x y z
N GLY A 1 0.50 -4.51 19.19
CA GLY A 1 -0.75 -4.41 18.43
C GLY A 1 -1.23 -2.98 18.39
N VAL A 2 -2.07 -2.59 19.36
CA VAL A 2 -2.74 -1.28 19.39
C VAL A 2 -1.79 -0.08 19.20
N THR A 3 -0.73 0.02 20.00
CA THR A 3 0.21 1.16 19.93
C THR A 3 0.91 1.28 18.58
N LEU A 4 1.26 0.16 17.96
CA LEU A 4 1.94 0.14 16.66
C LEU A 4 0.99 0.56 15.56
N THR A 5 -0.23 0.03 15.55
CA THR A 5 -1.25 0.34 14.54
C THR A 5 -1.75 1.78 14.65
N ALA A 6 -1.92 2.30 15.88
CA ALA A 6 -2.37 3.67 16.10
C ALA A 6 -1.35 4.74 15.66
N ALA A 7 -0.06 4.38 15.60
CA ALA A 7 1.00 5.27 15.15
C ALA A 7 1.13 5.36 13.62
N ILE A 8 0.39 4.54 12.86
CA ILE A 8 0.46 4.50 11.40
C ILE A 8 -0.57 5.46 10.80
N GLY A 9 -0.16 6.21 9.78
CA GLY A 9 -1.04 7.15 9.08
C GLY A 9 -2.16 6.43 8.32
N GLY A 10 -3.34 7.06 8.27
CA GLY A 10 -4.52 6.47 7.61
C GLY A 10 -4.30 6.11 6.13
N ALA A 11 -3.43 6.84 5.43
CA ALA A 11 -3.07 6.56 4.04
C ALA A 11 -2.27 5.26 3.86
N ASP A 12 -1.49 4.84 4.86
CA ASP A 12 -0.68 3.62 4.82
C ASP A 12 -1.40 2.42 5.45
N MET A 13 -2.63 2.62 5.95
CA MET A 13 -3.41 1.58 6.61
C MET A 13 -3.60 0.30 5.77
N PRO A 14 -3.75 0.35 4.43
CA PRO A 14 -3.84 -0.87 3.61
C PRO A 14 -2.62 -1.79 3.73
N VAL A 15 -1.41 -1.25 3.95
CA VAL A 15 -0.20 -2.05 4.17
C VAL A 15 -0.27 -2.77 5.51
N VAL A 16 -0.80 -2.13 6.54
CA VAL A 16 -0.96 -2.76 7.87
C VAL A 16 -1.90 -3.95 7.81
N ILE A 17 -2.99 -3.84 7.04
CA ILE A 17 -3.95 -4.93 6.84
C ILE A 17 -3.25 -6.16 6.26
N THR A 18 -2.39 -5.98 5.25
CA THR A 18 -1.71 -7.10 4.58
C THR A 18 -0.61 -7.71 5.45
N VAL A 19 0.08 -6.91 6.26
CA VAL A 19 1.04 -7.41 7.25
C VAL A 19 0.34 -8.25 8.32
N LEU A 20 -0.80 -7.78 8.83
CA LEU A 20 -1.59 -8.53 9.81
C LEU A 20 -2.19 -9.82 9.21
N ASN A 21 -2.53 -9.82 7.92
CA ASN A 21 -2.88 -11.03 7.18
C ASN A 21 -1.71 -12.03 7.09
N SER A 22 -0.49 -11.55 6.85
CA SER A 22 0.69 -12.43 6.93
C SER A 22 0.83 -13.05 8.33
N TYR A 23 0.65 -12.24 9.38
CA TYR A 23 0.75 -12.70 10.76
C TYR A 23 -0.33 -13.71 11.17
N SER A 24 -1.56 -13.61 10.65
CA SER A 24 -2.58 -14.63 10.90
C SER A 24 -2.17 -15.98 10.30
N GLY A 25 -1.51 -16.00 9.13
CA GLY A 25 -0.94 -17.21 8.54
C GLY A 25 0.18 -17.83 9.38
N TRP A 26 1.15 -17.03 9.85
CA TRP A 26 2.23 -17.54 10.70
C TRP A 26 1.73 -18.02 12.08
N ALA A 27 0.69 -17.38 12.62
CA ALA A 27 0.03 -17.87 13.84
C ALA A 27 -0.58 -19.25 13.61
N LEU A 28 -1.25 -19.47 12.47
CA LEU A 28 -1.79 -20.77 12.09
C LEU A 28 -0.70 -21.83 11.89
N CYS A 29 0.46 -21.45 11.34
CA CYS A 29 1.62 -22.36 11.29
C CYS A 29 2.08 -22.79 12.69
N ALA A 30 2.19 -21.84 13.62
CA ALA A 30 2.63 -22.12 14.98
C ALA A 30 1.62 -23.04 15.71
N GLU A 31 0.33 -22.82 15.51
CA GLU A 31 -0.73 -23.70 16.00
C GLU A 31 -0.66 -25.10 15.34
N GLY A 32 -0.36 -25.16 14.03
CA GLY A 32 -0.13 -26.40 13.31
C GLY A 32 1.02 -27.22 13.89
N PHE A 33 2.14 -26.58 14.24
CA PHE A 33 3.23 -27.28 14.95
C PHE A 33 2.85 -27.71 16.36
N LEU A 34 2.09 -26.88 17.08
CA LEU A 34 1.65 -27.20 18.45
C LEU A 34 0.72 -28.41 18.50
N LEU A 35 -0.15 -28.55 17.50
CA LEU A 35 -1.14 -29.63 17.40
C LEU A 35 -0.65 -30.82 16.56
N ASP A 36 0.61 -30.82 16.12
CA ASP A 36 1.19 -31.79 15.18
C ASP A 36 0.32 -32.01 13.93
N ASN A 37 -0.23 -30.91 13.40
CA ASN A 37 -1.13 -30.91 12.27
C ASN A 37 -0.48 -30.33 11.01
N ASN A 38 -0.15 -31.22 10.08
CA ASN A 38 0.47 -30.88 8.80
C ASN A 38 -0.41 -29.96 7.93
N LEU A 39 -1.73 -30.13 7.94
CA LEU A 39 -2.63 -29.30 7.13
C LEU A 39 -2.60 -27.84 7.58
N MET A 40 -2.72 -27.59 8.89
CA MET A 40 -2.67 -26.24 9.45
C MET A 40 -1.30 -25.57 9.19
N THR A 41 -0.22 -26.35 9.30
CA THR A 41 1.13 -25.87 9.02
C THR A 41 1.28 -25.41 7.57
N ILE A 42 0.81 -26.22 6.62
CA ILE A 42 0.89 -25.91 5.18
C ILE A 42 0.00 -24.71 4.82
N VAL A 43 -1.24 -24.69 5.32
CA VAL A 43 -2.18 -23.60 5.06
C VAL A 43 -1.69 -22.29 5.67
N GLY A 44 -1.15 -22.32 6.89
CA GLY A 44 -0.56 -21.16 7.53
C GLY A 44 0.60 -20.57 6.72
N ALA A 45 1.46 -21.43 6.15
CA ALA A 45 2.63 -20.99 5.40
C ALA A 45 2.22 -20.35 4.07
N LEU A 46 1.17 -20.88 3.44
CA LEU A 46 0.58 -20.32 2.22
C LEU A 46 -0.03 -18.93 2.47
N ILE A 47 -0.82 -18.77 3.54
CA ILE A 47 -1.42 -17.48 3.93
C ILE A 47 -0.32 -16.48 4.31
N GLY A 48 0.64 -16.91 5.13
CA GLY A 48 1.72 -16.08 5.64
C GLY A 48 2.61 -15.52 4.52
N SER A 49 3.04 -16.38 3.60
CA SER A 49 3.85 -15.97 2.44
C SER A 49 3.07 -15.08 1.47
N SER A 50 1.79 -15.38 1.20
CA SER A 50 0.92 -14.54 0.36
C SER A 50 0.77 -13.12 0.91
N GLY A 51 0.46 -13.00 2.22
CA GLY A 51 0.36 -11.71 2.88
C GLY A 51 1.66 -10.90 2.83
N ALA A 52 2.81 -11.56 3.06
CA ALA A 52 4.11 -10.91 3.03
C ALA A 52 4.47 -10.37 1.63
N ILE A 53 4.21 -11.15 0.58
CA ILE A 53 4.44 -10.72 -0.81
C ILE A 53 3.53 -9.55 -1.17
N LEU A 54 2.26 -9.59 -0.78
CA LEU A 54 1.33 -8.49 -1.04
C LEU A 54 1.77 -7.20 -0.33
N SER A 55 2.15 -7.28 0.96
CA SER A 55 2.69 -6.13 1.69
C SER A 55 3.93 -5.55 1.00
N TYR A 56 4.82 -6.40 0.49
CA TYR A 56 6.01 -5.97 -0.24
C TYR A 56 5.66 -5.22 -1.52
N ILE A 57 4.78 -5.77 -2.36
CA ILE A 57 4.37 -5.14 -3.62
C ILE A 57 3.71 -3.78 -3.36
N MET A 58 2.86 -3.68 -2.32
CA MET A 58 2.23 -2.42 -1.94
C MET A 58 3.26 -1.38 -1.49
N CYS A 59 4.22 -1.76 -0.65
CA CYS A 59 5.33 -0.89 -0.23
C CYS A 59 6.12 -0.36 -1.44
N VAL A 60 6.46 -1.25 -2.39
CA VAL A 60 7.17 -0.88 -3.63
C VAL A 60 6.34 0.09 -4.48
N ALA A 61 5.04 -0.17 -4.67
CA ALA A 61 4.14 0.70 -5.43
C ALA A 61 4.03 2.10 -4.81
N MET A 62 4.10 2.21 -3.49
CA MET A 62 4.08 3.48 -2.75
C MET A 62 5.46 4.14 -2.61
N ASN A 63 6.53 3.52 -3.13
CA ASN A 63 7.91 3.97 -3.00
C ASN A 63 8.34 4.22 -1.53
N ARG A 64 7.83 3.37 -0.61
CA ARG A 64 8.15 3.40 0.83
C ARG A 64 8.53 2.00 1.30
N SER A 65 9.51 1.90 2.18
CA SER A 65 9.89 0.61 2.77
C SER A 65 8.93 0.19 3.89
N LEU A 66 8.83 -1.12 4.15
CA LEU A 66 8.00 -1.66 5.23
C LEU A 66 8.36 -1.07 6.62
N PRO A 67 9.66 -0.92 6.99
CA PRO A 67 10.02 -0.22 8.22
C PRO A 67 9.53 1.23 8.25
N ASN A 68 9.58 1.96 7.13
CA ASN A 68 9.11 3.34 7.07
C ASN A 68 7.59 3.45 7.27
N VAL A 69 6.82 2.45 6.83
CA VAL A 69 5.38 2.40 7.08
C VAL A 69 5.07 2.08 8.54
N ILE A 70 5.77 1.10 9.13
CA ILE A 70 5.48 0.62 10.49
C ILE A 70 6.03 1.57 11.58
N LEU A 71 7.17 2.21 11.35
CA LEU A 71 7.87 3.05 12.33
C LEU A 71 7.67 4.56 12.09
N GLY A 72 6.92 4.96 11.06
CA GLY A 72 6.61 6.36 10.79
C GLY A 72 7.80 7.16 10.21
N GLY A 73 8.39 6.66 9.12
CA GLY A 73 9.48 7.33 8.42
C GLY A 73 9.01 8.54 7.60
N TYR A 74 9.77 9.64 7.67
CA TYR A 74 9.54 10.85 6.87
C TYR A 74 10.06 10.68 5.43
N GLY A 75 9.21 10.91 4.43
CA GLY A 75 9.58 10.89 3.01
C GLY A 75 9.51 9.52 2.32
N THR A 76 9.81 9.52 1.02
CA THR A 76 10.00 8.30 0.22
C THR A 76 11.48 7.93 0.19
N SER A 77 11.81 6.68 -0.16
CA SER A 77 13.20 6.24 -0.27
C SER A 77 14.02 7.00 -1.33
N SER A 78 13.36 7.82 -2.16
CA SER A 78 13.95 8.61 -3.25
C SER A 78 14.16 10.09 -2.91
N THR A 79 13.75 10.57 -1.74
CA THR A 79 13.94 11.97 -1.36
C THR A 79 15.40 12.23 -0.98
N ALA A 80 16.23 12.61 -1.95
CA ALA A 80 17.50 13.28 -1.66
C ALA A 80 17.16 14.61 -0.96
N GLY A 81 17.84 14.95 0.15
CA GLY A 81 17.50 16.05 1.07
C GLY A 81 17.59 17.49 0.53
N GLY A 82 17.25 17.71 -0.73
CA GLY A 82 17.10 19.01 -1.37
C GLY A 82 15.70 19.60 -1.19
N LYS A 83 15.59 20.90 -1.48
CA LYS A 83 14.29 21.59 -1.50
C LYS A 83 13.45 21.08 -2.69
N PRO A 84 12.12 20.89 -2.51
CA PRO A 84 11.23 20.61 -3.62
C PRO A 84 11.34 21.70 -4.69
N MET A 85 11.23 21.31 -5.95
CA MET A 85 11.18 22.27 -7.06
C MET A 85 9.94 23.15 -6.90
N GLU A 86 10.08 24.45 -7.14
CA GLU A 86 8.93 25.37 -7.10
C GLU A 86 7.95 25.05 -8.23
N ILE A 87 6.66 25.17 -7.93
CA ILE A 87 5.59 25.02 -8.90
C ILE A 87 5.60 26.25 -9.80
N VAL A 88 5.73 26.03 -11.11
CA VAL A 88 5.71 27.09 -12.13
C VAL A 88 4.42 26.97 -12.95
N GLY A 89 3.72 28.09 -13.15
CA GLY A 89 2.48 28.16 -13.94
C GLY A 89 1.22 28.41 -13.11
N THR A 90 0.07 28.46 -13.78
CA THR A 90 -1.27 28.63 -13.18
C THR A 90 -2.16 27.46 -13.55
N HIS A 91 -3.10 27.08 -12.67
CA HIS A 91 -4.08 26.05 -13.01
C HIS A 91 -5.07 26.57 -14.06
N THR A 92 -5.58 25.67 -14.91
CA THR A 92 -6.63 25.99 -15.89
C THR A 92 -7.93 25.36 -15.42
N GLU A 93 -8.96 26.19 -15.23
CA GLU A 93 -10.30 25.74 -14.86
C GLU A 93 -11.18 25.63 -16.12
N VAL A 94 -12.03 24.60 -16.14
CA VAL A 94 -12.95 24.33 -17.24
C VAL A 94 -14.33 24.01 -16.66
N ASN A 95 -15.39 24.46 -17.33
CA ASN A 95 -16.75 24.18 -16.90
C ASN A 95 -17.26 22.84 -17.49
N VAL A 96 -18.46 22.42 -17.07
CA VAL A 96 -19.06 21.15 -17.51
C VAL A 96 -19.29 21.12 -19.02
N GLU A 97 -19.75 22.22 -19.61
CA GLU A 97 -20.04 22.32 -21.05
C GLU A 97 -18.78 22.15 -21.90
N GLN A 98 -17.71 22.86 -21.53
CA GLN A 98 -16.40 22.75 -22.18
C GLN A 98 -15.82 21.34 -22.05
N SER A 99 -15.99 20.70 -20.90
CA SER A 99 -15.53 19.33 -20.67
C SER A 99 -16.25 18.33 -21.58
N ILE A 100 -17.57 18.52 -21.80
CA ILE A 100 -18.36 17.69 -22.72
C ILE A 100 -17.87 17.83 -24.15
N ASP A 101 -17.57 19.05 -24.59
CA ASP A 101 -17.11 19.28 -25.96
C ASP A 101 -15.72 18.69 -26.19
N MET A 102 -14.79 18.84 -25.23
CA MET A 102 -13.49 18.18 -25.28
C MET A 102 -13.59 16.65 -25.34
N ILE A 103 -14.55 16.06 -24.61
CA ILE A 103 -14.80 14.62 -24.64
C ILE A 103 -15.35 14.18 -26.02
N LYS A 104 -16.23 14.98 -26.64
CA LYS A 104 -16.79 14.67 -27.98
C LYS A 104 -15.75 14.75 -29.09
N GLU A 105 -14.80 15.66 -28.98
CA GLU A 105 -13.71 15.81 -29.95
C GLU A 105 -12.60 14.76 -29.78
N ALA A 106 -12.53 14.09 -28.63
CA ALA A 106 -11.52 13.08 -28.35
C ALA A 106 -11.79 11.76 -29.09
N ASN A 107 -10.78 11.23 -29.77
CA ASN A 107 -10.84 9.92 -30.43
C ASN A 107 -10.51 8.74 -29.50
N SER A 108 -9.84 9.00 -28.38
CA SER A 108 -9.44 7.99 -27.39
C SER A 108 -9.37 8.62 -26.01
N ILE A 109 -9.92 7.94 -25.01
CA ILE A 109 -10.02 8.42 -23.64
C ILE A 109 -9.48 7.34 -22.70
N ILE A 110 -8.60 7.74 -21.77
CA ILE A 110 -8.10 6.91 -20.68
C ILE A 110 -8.56 7.53 -19.36
N ILE A 111 -9.19 6.73 -18.50
CA ILE A 111 -9.66 7.15 -17.17
C ILE A 111 -8.74 6.53 -16.12
N THR A 112 -8.13 7.35 -15.27
CA THR A 112 -7.33 6.94 -14.11
C THR A 112 -8.16 7.15 -12.83
N PRO A 113 -8.86 6.11 -12.32
CA PRO A 113 -9.70 6.21 -11.13
C PRO A 113 -8.90 6.33 -9.83
#